data_AF-A0A8J3LEJ2-F1
#
_entry.id   AF-A0A8J3LEJ2-F1
#
_cell.length_a   1.000
_cell.length_b   1.000
_cell.length_c   1.000
_cell.angle_alpha   90.00
_cell.angle_beta   90.00
_cell.angle_gamma   90.00
#
_symmetry.space_group_name_H-M   'P 1'
#
loop_
_entity.id
_entity.type
_entity.pdbx_description
1 polymer ?
#
loop_
_entity_poly.entity_id
_entity_poly.type
_entity_poly.pdbx_seq_one_letter_code
_entity_poly.pdbx_strand_id
1 'polypeptide(L)'
;MFVLGVFKVAELPSGVLYRWEADGGSTAAGYVLFDPVSPAVRPCAEDGAVQGDLVISGSQLVVGGHDPSSDRLKVVRVAGAIITKFMQSGEVPETAHKYYA
;
A
#
# COMPACT_ATOMS: atom_id res chain seq x y z
N MET A 1 3.64 -11.45 15.10
CA MET A 1 4.80 -10.89 14.39
C MET A 1 4.81 -11.35 12.95
N PHE A 2 4.70 -10.41 12.01
CA PHE A 2 4.85 -10.66 10.58
C PHE A 2 5.70 -9.56 9.94
N VAL A 3 6.30 -9.89 8.79
CA VAL A 3 7.12 -8.95 8.02
C VAL A 3 6.35 -8.52 6.78
N LEU A 4 6.32 -7.22 6.48
CA LEU A 4 5.81 -6.71 5.21
C LEU A 4 6.95 -6.28 4.29
N GLY A 5 7.05 -6.95 3.15
CA GLY A 5 7.77 -6.50 1.96
C GLY A 5 6.85 -5.61 1.11
N VAL A 6 7.38 -4.51 0.58
CA VAL A 6 6.66 -3.53 -0.22
C VAL A 6 7.64 -2.97 -1.25
N PHE A 7 7.35 -3.22 -2.52
CA PHE A 7 8.24 -2.99 -3.65
C PHE A 7 7.51 -2.18 -4.71
N LYS A 8 8.13 -1.08 -5.17
CA LYS A 8 7.63 -0.34 -6.33
C LYS A 8 7.73 -1.23 -7.57
N VAL A 9 6.66 -1.27 -8.37
CA VAL A 9 6.57 -2.07 -9.60
C VAL A 9 6.63 -1.16 -10.82
N ALA A 10 5.81 -0.11 -10.83
CA ALA A 10 5.69 0.79 -11.96
C ALA A 10 5.14 2.15 -11.53
N GLU A 11 5.40 3.17 -12.34
CA GLU A 11 4.68 4.44 -12.29
C GLU A 11 3.62 4.43 -13.39
N LEU A 12 2.37 4.68 -12.99
CA LEU A 12 1.20 4.70 -13.87
C LEU A 12 0.64 6.13 -13.90
N PRO A 13 -0.13 6.51 -14.93
CA PRO A 13 -0.84 7.79 -14.95
C PRO A 13 -1.77 8.00 -13.74
N SER A 14 -2.23 6.91 -13.12
CA SER A 14 -3.11 6.89 -11.96
C SER A 14 -2.39 6.90 -10.61
N GLY A 15 -1.05 6.80 -10.59
CA GLY A 15 -0.26 6.72 -9.37
C GLY A 15 0.89 5.71 -9.46
N VAL A 16 1.48 5.38 -8.31
CA VAL A 16 2.61 4.47 -8.21
C VAL A 16 2.12 3.09 -7.76
N LEU A 17 2.38 2.08 -8.58
CA LEU A 17 2.01 0.71 -8.29
C LEU A 17 3.03 0.05 -7.37
N TYR A 18 2.56 -0.52 -6.27
CA TYR A 18 3.35 -1.33 -5.35
C TYR A 18 2.83 -2.74 -5.27
N ARG A 19 3.77 -3.69 -5.23
CA ARG A 19 3.51 -5.08 -4.81
C ARG A 19 3.88 -5.20 -3.35
N TRP A 20 3.03 -5.84 -2.56
CA TRP A 20 3.31 -6.15 -1.17
C TRP A 20 3.20 -7.64 -0.91
N GLU A 21 3.99 -8.11 0.04
CA GLU A 21 4.03 -9.49 0.50
C GLU A 21 4.14 -9.52 2.02
N ALA A 22 3.40 -10.41 2.67
CA ALA A 22 3.57 -10.73 4.07
C ALA A 22 4.35 -12.05 4.23
N ASP A 23 5.14 -12.14 5.30
CA ASP A 23 5.80 -13.37 5.74
C ASP A 23 6.64 -14.07 4.65
N GLY A 24 7.38 -13.27 3.87
CA GLY A 24 8.27 -13.78 2.83
C GLY A 24 7.55 -14.38 1.61
N GLY A 25 6.31 -13.96 1.35
CA GLY A 25 5.53 -14.37 0.18
C GLY A 25 4.72 -15.65 0.35
N SER A 26 4.71 -16.25 1.56
CA SER A 26 4.18 -17.60 1.78
C SER A 26 2.63 -17.67 1.89
N THR A 27 1.94 -16.58 2.25
CA THR A 27 0.48 -16.67 2.54
C THR A 27 -0.38 -15.43 2.23
N ALA A 28 0.19 -14.24 2.03
CA ALA A 28 -0.59 -13.06 1.64
C ALA A 28 0.25 -12.08 0.83
N ALA A 29 -0.16 -11.81 -0.41
CA ALA A 29 0.44 -10.82 -1.29
C ALA A 29 -0.68 -10.09 -2.04
N GLY A 30 -0.36 -8.91 -2.57
CA GLY A 30 -1.29 -8.13 -3.36
C GLY A 30 -0.65 -6.89 -3.93
N TYR A 31 -1.48 -6.04 -4.53
CA TYR A 31 -1.05 -4.78 -5.10
C TYR A 31 -1.81 -3.62 -4.48
N VAL A 32 -1.13 -2.49 -4.37
CA VAL A 32 -1.74 -1.22 -3.98
C VAL A 32 -1.25 -0.11 -4.88
N LEU A 33 -2.13 0.85 -5.15
CA LEU A 33 -1.82 2.06 -5.89
C LEU A 33 -1.67 3.22 -4.91
N PHE A 34 -0.53 3.90 -4.96
CA PHE A 34 -0.22 5.08 -4.17
C PHE A 34 -0.35 6.34 -5.03
N ASP A 35 -1.17 7.29 -4.59
CA ASP A 35 -1.23 8.64 -5.15
C ASP A 35 -0.31 9.57 -4.34
N PRO A 36 0.81 10.07 -4.91
CA PRO A 36 1.70 11.00 -4.23
C PRO A 36 1.16 12.44 -4.18
N VAL A 37 0.21 12.81 -5.06
CA VAL A 37 -0.39 14.15 -5.11
C VAL A 37 -1.38 14.32 -3.96
N SER A 38 -2.22 13.30 -3.73
CA SER A 38 -3.06 13.20 -2.54
C SER A 38 -2.64 11.95 -1.78
N PRO A 39 -1.70 12.03 -0.81
CA PRO A 39 -1.06 10.89 -0.15
C PRO A 39 -2.05 9.84 0.35
N ALA A 40 -2.37 8.90 -0.53
CA ALA A 40 -3.45 7.96 -0.39
C ALA A 40 -3.11 6.65 -1.09
N VAL A 41 -3.54 5.55 -0.49
CA VAL A 41 -3.26 4.20 -0.96
C VAL A 41 -4.59 3.47 -1.13
N ARG A 42 -4.72 2.75 -2.25
CA ARG A 42 -5.91 1.98 -2.62
C ARG A 42 -5.52 0.56 -3.02
N PRO A 43 -6.27 -0.49 -2.64
CA PRO A 43 -6.09 -1.81 -3.24
C PRO A 43 -6.28 -1.75 -4.76
N CYS A 44 -5.48 -2.51 -5.49
CA CYS A 44 -5.61 -2.64 -6.93
C CYS A 44 -5.21 -4.05 -7.39
N ALA A 45 -5.58 -4.36 -8.63
CA ALA A 45 -5.01 -5.49 -9.35
C ALA A 45 -3.58 -5.19 -9.82
N GLU A 46 -2.92 -6.20 -10.39
CA GLU A 46 -1.55 -6.13 -10.90
C GLU A 46 -1.36 -5.11 -12.04
N ASP A 47 -2.43 -4.83 -12.79
CA ASP A 47 -2.45 -3.80 -13.84
C ASP A 47 -2.70 -2.38 -13.31
N GLY A 48 -2.86 -2.22 -11.98
CA GLY A 48 -3.19 -0.96 -11.33
C GLY A 48 -4.67 -0.60 -11.35
N ALA A 49 -5.57 -1.48 -11.83
CA ALA A 49 -7.00 -1.27 -11.72
C ALA A 49 -7.44 -1.32 -10.25
N VAL A 50 -7.96 -0.22 -9.73
CA VAL A 50 -8.40 -0.12 -8.34
C VAL A 50 -9.51 -1.13 -8.04
N GLN A 51 -9.41 -1.78 -6.89
CA GLN A 51 -10.37 -2.77 -6.41
C GLN A 51 -11.19 -2.19 -5.25
N GLY A 52 -12.52 -2.20 -5.40
CA GLY A 52 -13.44 -1.69 -4.40
C GLY A 52 -13.34 -0.17 -4.19
N ASP A 53 -13.82 0.28 -3.03
CA ASP A 53 -13.84 1.68 -2.62
C ASP A 53 -12.95 1.95 -1.40
N LEU A 54 -12.13 0.97 -0.99
CA LEU A 54 -11.18 1.14 0.12
C LEU A 54 -10.12 2.19 -0.23
N VAL A 55 -10.03 3.23 0.58
CA VAL A 55 -9.02 4.28 0.48
C VAL A 55 -8.40 4.51 1.86
N ILE A 56 -7.07 4.60 1.90
CA ILE A 56 -6.29 4.86 3.11
C ILE A 56 -5.44 6.11 2.88
N SER A 57 -5.70 7.20 3.59
CA SER A 57 -5.00 8.48 3.40
C SER A 57 -4.56 9.13 4.70
N GLY A 58 -3.60 10.07 4.59
CA GLY A 58 -3.22 10.98 5.67
C GLY A 58 -2.20 10.45 6.69
N SER A 59 -1.82 11.34 7.62
CA SER A 59 -0.87 11.05 8.73
C SER A 59 -1.50 10.23 9.87
N GLN A 60 -2.81 10.40 10.08
CA GLN A 60 -3.67 9.47 10.79
C GLN A 60 -4.42 8.69 9.72
N LEU A 61 -4.14 7.39 9.57
CA LEU A 61 -4.71 6.52 8.54
C LEU A 61 -6.25 6.58 8.57
N VAL A 62 -6.83 7.45 7.74
CA VAL A 62 -8.28 7.52 7.56
C VAL A 62 -8.64 6.42 6.59
N VAL A 63 -9.50 5.50 7.03
CA VAL A 63 -9.93 4.35 6.24
C VAL A 63 -11.40 4.54 5.84
N GLY A 64 -11.65 4.76 4.55
CA GLY A 64 -13.00 4.79 3.97
C GLY A 64 -13.25 3.56 3.08
N GLY A 65 -14.50 3.15 2.92
CA GLY A 65 -14.90 2.06 2.01
C GLY A 65 -14.79 0.63 2.57
N HIS A 66 -15.13 -0.34 1.72
CA HIS A 66 -15.12 -1.77 1.97
C HIS A 66 -14.33 -2.50 0.87
N ASP A 67 -13.40 -3.36 1.28
CA ASP A 67 -12.75 -4.31 0.37
C ASP A 67 -13.12 -5.73 0.80
N PRO A 68 -13.85 -6.49 -0.04
CA PRO A 68 -14.22 -7.87 0.24
C PRO A 68 -13.08 -8.87 -0.02
N SER A 69 -11.98 -8.44 -0.64
CA SER A 69 -10.96 -9.33 -1.21
C SER A 69 -9.62 -9.36 -0.47
N SER A 70 -9.26 -8.31 0.27
CA SER A 70 -7.98 -8.24 0.98
C SER A 70 -8.11 -8.32 2.49
N ASP A 71 -7.07 -8.83 3.14
CA ASP A 71 -6.86 -8.68 4.58
C ASP A 71 -6.63 -7.18 4.88
N ARG A 72 -7.73 -6.48 5.19
CA ARG A 72 -7.79 -5.03 5.41
C ARG A 72 -6.70 -4.52 6.35
N LEU A 73 -6.35 -5.30 7.38
CA LEU A 73 -5.31 -4.90 8.33
C LEU A 73 -3.93 -4.86 7.66
N LYS A 74 -3.62 -5.83 6.79
CA LYS A 74 -2.36 -5.84 6.02
C LYS A 74 -2.29 -4.67 5.06
N VAL A 75 -3.38 -4.36 4.34
CA VAL A 75 -3.43 -3.21 3.43
C VAL A 75 -3.20 -1.90 4.18
N VAL A 76 -3.85 -1.70 5.34
CA VAL A 76 -3.64 -0.52 6.19
C VAL A 76 -2.18 -0.39 6.64
N ARG A 77 -1.53 -1.51 6.97
CA ARG A 77 -0.12 -1.54 7.37
C ARG A 77 0.83 -1.26 6.22
N VAL A 78 0.53 -1.75 5.01
CA VAL A 78 1.27 -1.43 3.77
C VAL A 78 1.14 0.06 3.46
N ALA A 79 -0.08 0.58 3.46
CA ALA A 79 -0.36 1.99 3.22
C ALA A 79 0.38 2.88 4.23
N GLY A 80 0.31 2.55 5.52
CA GLY A 80 1.04 3.26 6.55
C GLY A 80 2.56 3.25 6.35
N ALA A 81 3.14 2.15 5.85
CA ALA A 81 4.57 2.10 5.58
C ALA A 81 4.97 3.02 4.40
N ILE A 82 4.21 2.99 3.31
CA ILE A 82 4.44 3.83 2.12
C ILE A 82 4.29 5.32 2.51
N ILE A 83 3.15 5.69 3.10
CA ILE A 83 2.84 7.08 3.45
C ILE A 83 3.85 7.59 4.48
N THR A 84 4.19 6.82 5.51
CA THR A 84 5.18 7.26 6.51
C THR A 84 6.53 7.57 5.85
N LYS A 85 7.00 6.69 4.96
CA LYS A 85 8.29 6.87 4.30
C LYS A 85 8.27 8.07 3.34
N PHE A 86 7.20 8.21 2.56
CA PHE A 86 6.97 9.38 1.71
C PHE A 86 6.95 10.69 2.52
N MET A 87 6.25 10.73 3.65
CA MET A 87 6.19 11.91 4.53
C MET A 87 7.53 12.23 5.19
N GLN A 88 8.43 11.25 5.35
CA GLN A 88 9.76 11.44 5.92
C GLN A 88 10.78 11.97 4.90
N SER A 89 10.76 11.46 3.67
CA SER A 89 11.73 11.84 2.62
C SER A 89 11.23 12.93 1.69
N GLY A 90 9.91 13.10 1.53
CA GLY A 90 9.30 13.89 0.46
C GLY A 90 9.36 13.22 -0.92
N GLU A 91 9.89 12.00 -1.01
CA GLU A 91 10.12 11.28 -2.26
C GLU A 91 9.34 9.97 -2.29
N VAL A 92 8.84 9.59 -3.47
CA VAL A 92 8.18 8.30 -3.69
C VAL A 92 9.16 7.17 -3.36
N PRO A 93 8.87 6.30 -2.39
CA PRO A 93 9.84 5.32 -1.93
C PRO A 93 9.95 4.13 -2.90
N GLU A 94 11.16 3.74 -3.29
CA GLU A 94 11.36 2.50 -4.07
C GLU A 94 10.94 1.23 -3.30
N THR A 95 11.06 1.26 -1.96
CA THR A 95 10.60 0.19 -1.05
C THR A 95 10.06 0.76 0.25
N ALA A 96 9.16 0.05 0.93
CA ALA A 96 8.59 0.48 2.22
C ALA A 96 8.47 -0.67 3.24
N HIS A 97 9.55 -1.43 3.44
CA HIS A 97 9.54 -2.61 4.31
C HIS A 97 9.33 -2.24 5.78
N LYS A 98 8.53 -3.02 6.49
CA LYS A 98 8.29 -2.79 7.91
C LYS A 98 8.03 -4.09 8.67
N TYR A 99 8.65 -4.18 9.85
CA TYR A 99 8.43 -5.24 10.81
C TYR A 99 7.31 -4.82 11.76
N TYR A 100 6.33 -5.71 11.97
CA TYR A 100 5.25 -5.49 12.92
C TYR A 100 5.31 -6.60 13.99
N ALA A 101 5.60 -6.19 15.23
CA ALA A 101 5.65 -7.07 16.40
C ALA A 101 4.25 -7.64 16.70
#